data_AF-A0A3E2DE71-F1
#
_entry.id   AF-A0A3E2DE71-F1
#
_cell.length_a   1.000
_cell.length_b   1.000
_cell.length_c   1.000
_cell.angle_alpha   90.00
_cell.angle_beta   90.00
_cell.angle_gamma   90.00
#
_symmetry.space_group_name_H-M   'P 1'
#
loop_
_entity.id
_entity.type
_entity.pdbx_description
1 polymer ?
#
loop_
_entity_poly.entity_id
_entity_poly.type
_entity_poly.pdbx_seq_one_letter_code
_entity_poly.pdbx_strand_id
1 'polypeptide(L)'
;MTEDSDWQPGVVFTHTLSLTFDDEAQEVLRDVRNQLMAAGIPVLREPAHVTVAAVSTMNGVDSDLVDVGWPERVTLTTSCQLPNSDGVVALCPHHPTRPDVTRPEVAWSDTSVPAPAAVSGPLTPTTISDTSQGEGAESCSSPAAADVFRASRVPETLRRPHEALHRRLTEVGVTAFNYYGPRWWNPHVTMGYQVPPELRGRAVEFLADVVPLEVGVMGISVWCVGNGQTYALWP
;
A
#
# COMPACT_ATOMS: atom_id res chain seq x y z
N MET A 1 22.51 -6.39 -13.08
CA MET A 1 21.55 -5.27 -13.10
C MET A 1 20.18 -5.91 -13.13
N THR A 2 19.59 -6.14 -11.97
CA THR A 2 18.24 -6.68 -11.83
C THR A 2 17.26 -5.54 -12.03
N GLU A 3 16.29 -5.73 -12.91
CA GLU A 3 15.26 -4.73 -13.21
C GLU A 3 14.52 -4.31 -11.93
N ASP A 4 14.54 -3.00 -11.68
CA ASP A 4 13.76 -2.28 -10.66
C ASP A 4 12.27 -2.32 -11.06
N SER A 5 11.67 -3.51 -11.00
CA SER A 5 10.23 -3.70 -11.20
C SER A 5 9.51 -3.70 -9.86
N ASP A 6 8.43 -2.91 -9.77
CA ASP A 6 7.50 -2.87 -8.63
C ASP A 6 6.92 -4.26 -8.36
N TRP A 7 6.75 -5.04 -9.43
CA TRP A 7 6.37 -6.44 -9.40
C TRP A 7 7.60 -7.32 -9.51
N GLN A 8 7.83 -8.19 -8.52
CA GLN A 8 8.95 -9.14 -8.53
C GLN A 8 8.48 -10.48 -9.10
N PRO A 9 8.63 -10.75 -10.42
CA PRO A 9 8.24 -12.04 -10.98
C PRO A 9 9.03 -13.16 -10.30
N GLY A 10 8.33 -14.19 -9.81
CA GLY A 10 8.94 -15.38 -9.18
C GLY A 10 9.05 -15.35 -7.65
N VAL A 11 8.65 -14.25 -6.98
CA VAL A 11 8.53 -14.24 -5.52
C VAL A 11 7.10 -14.62 -5.12
N VAL A 12 6.97 -15.72 -4.36
CA VAL A 12 5.70 -16.11 -3.73
C VAL A 12 5.70 -15.61 -2.30
N PHE A 13 4.82 -14.65 -2.00
CA PHE A 13 4.61 -14.17 -0.64
C PHE A 13 3.74 -15.17 0.11
N THR A 14 4.16 -15.51 1.32
CA THR A 14 3.45 -16.46 2.18
C THR A 14 2.81 -15.79 3.38
N HIS A 15 3.30 -14.60 3.77
CA HIS A 15 2.78 -13.88 4.92
C HIS A 15 2.78 -12.37 4.70
N THR A 16 1.89 -11.66 5.39
CA THR A 16 1.96 -10.20 5.56
C THR A 16 2.19 -9.85 7.02
N LEU A 17 3.02 -8.83 7.24
CA LEU A 17 3.26 -8.21 8.54
C LEU A 17 2.51 -6.88 8.58
N SER A 18 1.76 -6.64 9.63
CA SER A 18 0.91 -5.47 9.76
C SER A 18 0.97 -4.86 11.15
N LEU A 19 1.06 -3.52 11.21
CA LEU A 19 0.78 -2.77 12.43
C LEU A 19 -0.71 -2.89 12.73
N THR A 20 -1.02 -3.47 13.89
CA THR A 20 -2.40 -3.60 14.39
C THR A 20 -2.71 -2.50 15.38
N PHE A 21 -3.98 -2.11 15.42
CA PHE A 21 -4.45 -1.07 16.33
C PHE A 21 -5.11 -1.62 17.58
N ASP A 22 -5.15 -0.79 18.62
CA ASP A 22 -5.87 -1.07 19.86
C ASP A 22 -7.39 -1.15 19.66
N ASP A 23 -8.11 -1.67 20.66
CA ASP A 23 -9.54 -1.91 20.57
C ASP A 23 -10.35 -0.63 20.33
N GLU A 24 -9.92 0.51 20.89
CA GLU A 24 -10.56 1.81 20.71
C GLU A 24 -10.47 2.26 19.24
N ALA A 25 -9.28 2.20 18.65
CA ALA A 25 -9.08 2.51 17.25
C ALA A 25 -9.81 1.54 16.32
N GLN A 26 -9.83 0.24 16.63
CA GLN A 26 -10.60 -0.75 15.85
C GLN A 26 -12.09 -0.43 15.86
N GLU A 27 -12.65 -0.04 17.01
CA GLU A 27 -14.05 0.32 17.15
C GLU A 27 -14.40 1.54 16.28
N VAL A 28 -13.61 2.62 16.39
CA VAL A 28 -13.82 3.84 15.59
C VAL A 28 -13.73 3.55 14.10
N LEU A 29 -12.69 2.83 13.65
CA LEU A 29 -12.49 2.51 12.24
C LEU A 29 -13.57 1.57 11.69
N ARG A 30 -14.06 0.63 12.52
CA ARG A 30 -15.19 -0.23 12.17
C ARG A 30 -16.46 0.60 11.99
N ASP A 31 -16.73 1.57 12.85
CA ASP A 31 -17.90 2.43 12.72
C ASP A 31 -17.85 3.31 11.48
N VAL A 32 -16.68 3.85 11.14
CA VAL A 32 -16.45 4.56 9.88
C VAL A 32 -16.74 3.65 8.67
N ARG A 33 -16.26 2.40 8.69
CA ARG A 33 -16.55 1.41 7.63
C ARG A 33 -18.04 1.04 7.57
N ASN A 34 -18.72 0.96 8.70
CA ASN A 34 -20.17 0.71 8.73
C ASN A 34 -20.94 1.85 8.05
N GLN A 35 -20.51 3.10 8.24
CA GLN A 35 -21.12 4.25 7.58
C GLN A 35 -20.83 4.27 6.08
N LEU A 36 -19.60 3.95 5.65
CA LEU A 36 -19.27 3.75 4.23
C LEU A 36 -20.15 2.66 3.58
N MET A 37 -20.30 1.53 4.26
CA MET A 37 -21.13 0.42 3.81
C MET A 37 -22.61 0.83 3.70
N ALA A 38 -23.13 1.59 4.67
CA ALA A 38 -24.48 2.15 4.62
C ALA A 38 -24.67 3.14 3.45
N ALA A 39 -23.59 3.81 3.01
CA ALA A 39 -23.57 4.66 1.83
C ALA A 39 -23.40 3.90 0.50
N GLY A 40 -23.34 2.55 0.54
CA GLY A 40 -23.19 1.69 -0.64
C GLY A 40 -21.75 1.51 -1.11
N ILE A 41 -20.76 1.94 -0.33
CA ILE A 41 -19.34 1.81 -0.67
C ILE A 41 -18.83 0.45 -0.16
N PRO A 42 -18.19 -0.39 -0.99
CA PRO A 42 -17.66 -1.66 -0.54
C PRO A 42 -16.44 -1.47 0.37
N VAL A 43 -16.42 -2.22 1.48
CA VAL A 43 -15.39 -2.14 2.53
C VAL A 43 -14.74 -3.49 2.79
N LEU A 44 -13.49 -3.48 3.26
CA LEU A 44 -12.87 -4.68 3.84
C LEU A 44 -13.45 -4.94 5.23
N ARG A 45 -13.74 -6.22 5.51
CA ARG A 45 -14.26 -6.68 6.80
C ARG A 45 -13.18 -7.14 7.78
N GLU A 46 -11.94 -7.20 7.32
CA GLU A 46 -10.78 -7.55 8.15
C GLU A 46 -10.47 -6.42 9.14
N PRO A 47 -9.89 -6.71 10.31
CA PRO A 47 -9.44 -5.67 11.26
C PRO A 47 -8.59 -4.59 10.56
N ALA A 48 -8.76 -3.35 10.97
CA ALA A 48 -8.01 -2.24 10.40
C ALA A 48 -6.54 -2.34 10.81
N HIS A 49 -5.64 -2.07 9.87
CA HIS A 49 -4.21 -2.21 10.07
C HIS A 49 -3.44 -1.38 9.03
N VAL A 50 -2.12 -1.23 9.23
CA VAL A 50 -1.17 -0.76 8.21
C VAL A 50 -0.24 -1.89 7.85
N THR A 51 -0.23 -2.30 6.58
CA THR A 51 0.73 -3.31 6.10
C THR A 51 2.14 -2.73 6.06
N VAL A 52 3.10 -3.40 6.70
CA VAL A 52 4.52 -2.97 6.77
C VAL A 52 5.44 -3.83 5.90
N ALA A 53 5.09 -5.09 5.67
CA ALA A 53 5.81 -5.98 4.77
C ALA A 53 4.91 -7.12 4.27
N ALA A 54 5.23 -7.65 3.08
CA ALA A 54 4.80 -8.97 2.66
C ALA A 54 6.06 -9.82 2.42
N VAL A 55 6.16 -10.99 3.04
CA VAL A 55 7.40 -11.77 3.12
C VAL A 55 7.24 -13.14 2.47
N SER A 56 8.34 -13.66 1.92
CA SER A 56 8.37 -14.99 1.29
C SER A 56 8.34 -16.14 2.30
N THR A 57 8.76 -15.89 3.54
CA THR A 57 8.81 -16.89 4.62
C THR A 57 8.83 -16.20 5.99
N MET A 58 8.46 -16.95 7.04
CA MET A 58 8.64 -16.55 8.45
C MET A 58 9.88 -17.18 9.10
N ASN A 59 10.67 -17.95 8.36
CA ASN A 59 11.92 -18.51 8.89
C ASN A 59 12.89 -17.37 9.25
N GLY A 60 13.26 -17.29 10.53
CA GLY A 60 14.12 -16.22 11.05
C GLY A 60 13.38 -14.91 11.34
N VAL A 61 12.05 -14.88 11.23
CA VAL A 61 11.22 -13.74 11.62
C VAL A 61 10.57 -14.03 12.98
N ASP A 62 11.04 -13.34 14.01
CA ASP A 62 10.55 -13.43 15.38
C ASP A 62 10.21 -12.05 15.96
N SER A 63 9.79 -12.00 17.23
CA SER A 63 9.42 -10.78 17.94
C SER A 63 10.57 -9.77 18.00
N ASP A 64 11.80 -10.24 18.23
CA ASP A 64 12.98 -9.39 18.40
C ASP A 64 13.36 -8.74 17.06
N LEU A 65 13.19 -9.47 15.95
CA LEU A 65 13.42 -8.94 14.62
C LEU A 65 12.49 -7.76 14.33
N VAL A 66 11.20 -7.90 14.64
CA VAL A 66 10.17 -6.90 14.31
C VAL A 66 10.06 -5.77 15.34
N ASP A 67 10.70 -5.89 16.50
CA ASP A 67 10.85 -4.81 17.48
C ASP A 67 11.89 -3.78 17.00
N VAL A 68 11.43 -2.84 16.19
CA VAL A 68 12.25 -1.80 15.56
C VAL A 68 11.91 -0.39 16.04
N GLY A 69 11.18 -0.28 17.15
CA GLY A 69 10.75 1.00 17.71
C GLY A 69 9.59 1.62 16.95
N TRP A 70 8.53 0.85 16.70
CA TRP A 70 7.27 1.37 16.17
C TRP A 70 6.66 2.41 17.12
N PRO A 71 5.92 3.41 16.59
CA PRO A 71 5.30 4.41 17.45
C PRO A 71 4.09 3.82 18.18
N GLU A 72 3.84 4.27 19.40
CA GLU A 72 2.64 3.89 20.17
C GLU A 72 1.34 4.40 19.54
N ARG A 73 1.42 5.48 18.75
CA ARG A 73 0.26 6.08 18.07
C ARG A 73 0.62 6.54 16.66
N VAL A 74 -0.36 6.50 15.77
CA VAL A 74 -0.26 7.02 14.40
C VAL A 74 -1.38 8.03 14.17
N THR A 75 -1.03 9.20 13.65
CA THR A 75 -2.03 10.19 13.20
C THR A 75 -2.33 9.96 11.73
N LEU A 76 -3.58 9.63 11.41
CA LEU A 76 -4.14 9.61 10.07
C LEU A 76 -4.60 11.03 9.73
N THR A 77 -3.97 11.66 8.75
CA THR A 77 -4.11 13.11 8.50
C THR A 77 -4.90 13.44 7.26
N THR A 78 -5.07 12.49 6.35
CA THR A 78 -5.76 12.71 5.07
C THR A 78 -6.47 11.44 4.61
N SER A 79 -7.47 11.60 3.75
CA SER A 79 -8.08 10.50 3.01
C SER A 79 -7.57 10.51 1.58
N CYS A 80 -7.40 9.32 1.00
CA CYS A 80 -6.79 9.22 -0.31
C CYS A 80 -7.33 8.04 -1.13
N GLN A 81 -7.44 8.23 -2.46
CA GLN A 81 -7.39 7.10 -3.38
C GLN A 81 -5.92 6.69 -3.48
N LEU A 82 -5.60 5.42 -3.22
CA LEU A 82 -4.21 4.99 -3.26
C LEU A 82 -3.66 5.06 -4.69
N PRO A 83 -2.52 5.75 -4.90
CA PRO A 83 -2.00 5.97 -6.25
C PRO A 83 -1.48 4.69 -6.92
N ASN A 84 -1.22 3.65 -6.14
CA ASN A 84 -0.63 2.39 -6.54
C ASN A 84 -1.58 1.19 -6.31
N SER A 85 -2.88 1.43 -6.06
CA SER A 85 -3.88 0.37 -5.90
C SER A 85 -5.25 0.83 -6.37
N ASP A 86 -5.69 0.28 -7.49
CA ASP A 86 -6.98 0.63 -8.07
C ASP A 86 -8.16 0.19 -7.18
N GLY A 87 -9.19 1.04 -7.11
CA GLY A 87 -10.38 0.79 -6.30
C GLY A 87 -10.15 0.77 -4.78
N VAL A 88 -9.00 1.25 -4.29
CA VAL A 88 -8.72 1.37 -2.86
C VAL A 88 -8.85 2.82 -2.40
N VAL A 89 -9.65 3.02 -1.35
CA VAL A 89 -9.75 4.29 -0.62
C VAL A 89 -9.32 4.08 0.83
N ALA A 90 -8.54 5.00 1.35
CA ALA A 90 -7.83 4.80 2.60
C ALA A 90 -7.71 6.06 3.43
N LEU A 91 -7.39 5.87 4.70
CA LEU A 91 -6.90 6.89 5.61
C LEU A 91 -5.37 6.81 5.66
N CYS A 92 -4.71 7.94 5.51
CA CYS A 92 -3.28 8.03 5.18
C CYS A 92 -2.62 8.99 6.22
N PRO A 93 -1.47 8.66 6.83
CA PRO A 93 -0.80 9.52 7.81
C PRO A 93 -0.09 10.71 7.15
N HIS A 94 -0.05 10.72 5.83
CA HIS A 94 0.48 11.76 4.96
C HIS A 94 -0.24 11.69 3.61
N HIS A 95 -0.15 12.74 2.81
CA HIS A 95 -0.60 12.67 1.41
C HIS A 95 0.25 11.65 0.67
N PRO A 96 -0.36 10.62 0.05
CA PRO A 96 0.39 9.57 -0.59
C PRO A 96 1.20 10.14 -1.75
N THR A 97 2.43 9.68 -1.88
CA THR A 97 3.29 10.08 -2.99
C THR A 97 3.23 9.04 -4.09
N ARG A 98 3.14 9.51 -5.34
CA ARG A 98 3.56 8.66 -6.45
C ARG A 98 5.08 8.50 -6.37
N PRO A 99 5.60 7.27 -6.46
CA PRO A 99 7.02 7.02 -6.56
C PRO A 99 7.57 7.77 -7.78
N ASP A 100 8.75 8.37 -7.63
CA ASP A 100 9.42 9.10 -8.71
C ASP A 100 9.91 8.09 -9.77
N VAL A 101 9.09 7.88 -10.79
CA VAL A 101 9.46 7.10 -11.99
C VAL A 101 10.03 8.06 -13.02
N THR A 102 11.14 8.73 -12.70
CA THR A 102 11.96 9.39 -13.73
C THR A 102 12.69 8.31 -14.54
N ARG A 103 11.96 7.73 -15.51
CA ARG A 103 12.58 6.99 -16.61
C ARG A 103 13.30 8.02 -17.49
N PRO A 104 14.61 7.92 -17.76
CA PRO A 104 15.19 8.72 -18.84
C PRO A 104 14.43 8.37 -20.12
N GLU A 105 13.86 9.38 -20.75
CA GLU A 105 13.16 9.28 -22.02
C GLU A 105 14.18 8.90 -23.11
N VAL A 106 14.50 7.61 -23.21
CA VAL A 106 15.22 7.09 -24.37
C VAL A 106 14.18 7.00 -25.48
N ALA A 107 14.25 7.92 -26.42
CA ALA A 107 13.52 7.84 -27.67
C ALA A 107 13.97 6.57 -28.41
N TRP A 108 13.18 5.51 -28.33
CA TRP A 108 13.34 4.35 -29.20
C TRP A 108 12.69 4.69 -30.53
N SER A 109 13.51 4.94 -31.55
CA SER A 109 13.05 5.00 -32.93
C SER A 109 12.56 3.62 -33.36
N ASP A 110 11.40 3.59 -34.01
CA ASP A 110 10.79 2.41 -34.60
C ASP A 110 11.81 1.62 -35.44
N THR A 111 12.07 0.37 -35.06
CA THR A 111 12.55 -0.63 -36.00
C THR A 111 11.92 -1.97 -35.67
N SER A 112 10.92 -2.31 -36.47
CA SER A 112 10.14 -3.54 -36.45
C SER A 112 11.02 -4.78 -36.65
N VAL A 113 10.86 -5.79 -35.80
CA VAL A 113 11.27 -7.19 -36.09
C VAL A 113 10.20 -8.13 -35.52
N PRO A 114 9.77 -9.21 -36.23
CA PRO A 114 8.52 -9.90 -35.94
C PRO A 114 8.63 -10.96 -34.83
N ALA A 115 7.52 -11.14 -34.12
CA ALA A 115 7.33 -12.15 -33.08
C ALA A 115 7.24 -13.59 -33.63
N PRO A 116 7.79 -14.60 -32.95
CA PRO A 116 7.41 -15.99 -33.16
C PRO A 116 6.28 -16.43 -32.21
N ALA A 117 5.48 -17.39 -32.71
CA ALA A 117 4.17 -17.81 -32.23
C ALA A 117 4.15 -18.59 -30.90
N ALA A 118 2.94 -18.62 -30.32
CA ALA A 118 2.55 -19.16 -29.03
C ALA A 118 2.66 -20.69 -28.85
N VAL A 119 2.73 -21.13 -27.59
CA VAL A 119 2.29 -22.46 -27.15
C VAL A 119 1.36 -22.29 -25.94
N SER A 120 0.17 -22.89 -26.04
CA SER A 120 -0.97 -22.81 -25.12
C SER A 120 -0.98 -23.92 -24.06
N GLY A 121 -1.48 -23.63 -22.84
CA GLY A 121 -2.00 -24.62 -21.87
C GLY A 121 -1.66 -24.32 -20.39
N PRO A 122 -2.56 -24.63 -19.42
CA PRO A 122 -3.06 -23.60 -18.50
C PRO A 122 -2.53 -23.68 -17.07
N LEU A 123 -2.17 -22.54 -16.52
CA LEU A 123 -2.37 -22.22 -15.11
C LEU A 123 -2.98 -20.82 -15.09
N THR A 124 -4.16 -20.67 -14.50
CA THR A 124 -4.81 -19.38 -14.27
C THR A 124 -4.35 -18.84 -12.91
N PRO A 125 -3.34 -17.97 -12.83
CA PRO A 125 -3.31 -16.97 -11.78
C PRO A 125 -4.37 -15.92 -12.12
N THR A 126 -5.17 -15.54 -11.13
CA THR A 126 -6.16 -14.48 -11.23
C THR A 126 -5.45 -13.16 -11.54
N THR A 127 -5.39 -12.80 -12.82
CA THR A 127 -4.86 -11.52 -13.29
C THR A 127 -5.89 -10.43 -13.01
N ILE A 128 -5.56 -9.46 -12.17
CA ILE A 128 -6.22 -8.16 -12.18
C ILE A 128 -5.48 -7.34 -13.24
N SER A 129 -6.10 -7.19 -14.42
CA SER A 129 -5.57 -6.38 -15.51
C SER A 129 -6.18 -4.99 -15.48
N ASP A 130 -5.32 -3.98 -15.51
CA ASP A 130 -5.67 -2.57 -15.59
C ASP A 130 -5.64 -2.14 -17.07
N THR A 131 -6.78 -1.75 -17.64
CA THR A 131 -6.83 -1.07 -18.95
C THR A 131 -7.88 0.01 -18.94
N SER A 132 -7.45 1.27 -18.93
CA SER A 132 -8.15 2.34 -19.63
C SER A 132 -7.19 3.45 -20.03
N GLN A 133 -6.88 3.52 -21.34
CA GLN A 133 -6.44 4.74 -21.99
C GLN A 133 -7.66 5.66 -22.17
N GLY A 134 -7.47 6.96 -21.95
CA GLY A 134 -8.43 8.00 -22.30
C GLY A 134 -7.68 9.29 -22.63
N GLU A 135 -7.81 9.73 -23.88
CA GLU A 135 -7.21 10.93 -24.47
C GLU A 135 -7.90 12.23 -24.01
N GLY A 136 -7.22 13.38 -24.12
CA GLY A 136 -7.85 14.68 -24.41
C GLY A 136 -7.60 15.87 -23.47
N ALA A 137 -6.60 16.68 -23.84
CA ALA A 137 -6.46 18.16 -23.78
C ALA A 137 -7.06 19.01 -22.62
N GLU A 138 -6.25 19.86 -21.98
CA GLU A 138 -6.05 21.28 -22.36
C GLU A 138 -5.12 22.00 -21.35
N SER A 139 -4.28 22.89 -21.87
CA SER A 139 -3.26 23.64 -21.16
C SER A 139 -3.85 24.89 -20.51
N CYS A 140 -3.78 24.99 -19.18
CA CYS A 140 -3.92 26.25 -18.46
C CYS A 140 -2.65 26.49 -17.62
N SER A 141 -1.92 27.55 -17.98
CA SER A 141 -0.69 27.98 -17.31
C SER A 141 -0.94 28.26 -15.82
N SER A 142 -0.12 27.68 -14.94
CA SER A 142 -0.19 27.88 -13.49
C SER A 142 1.02 28.66 -12.97
N PRO A 143 0.87 29.51 -11.94
CA PRO A 143 1.95 30.35 -11.42
C PRO A 143 3.00 29.50 -10.69
N ALA A 144 4.28 29.81 -10.92
CA ALA A 144 5.48 29.43 -10.16
C ALA A 144 5.44 28.08 -9.41
N ALA A 145 5.80 27.01 -10.14
CA ALA A 145 5.93 25.63 -9.69
C ALA A 145 6.98 25.34 -8.59
N ALA A 146 7.46 26.35 -7.85
CA ALA A 146 8.59 26.19 -6.93
C ALA A 146 8.20 26.02 -5.45
N ASP A 147 6.99 26.45 -5.03
CA ASP A 147 6.65 26.54 -3.59
C ASP A 147 5.58 25.54 -3.07
N VAL A 148 5.02 24.66 -3.93
CA VAL A 148 3.92 23.76 -3.53
C VAL A 148 4.35 22.29 -3.35
N PHE A 149 5.53 21.89 -3.84
CA PHE A 149 6.02 20.51 -3.75
C PHE A 149 7.00 20.28 -2.58
N ARG A 150 6.60 20.57 -1.35
CA ARG A 150 7.08 19.69 -0.26
C ARG A 150 6.29 18.40 -0.39
N ALA A 151 6.78 17.48 -1.22
CA ALA A 151 6.31 16.10 -1.26
C ALA A 151 6.15 15.64 0.19
N SER A 152 4.90 15.39 0.60
CA SER A 152 4.62 14.87 1.94
C SER A 152 5.35 13.53 2.03
N ARG A 153 6.41 13.49 2.81
CA ARG A 153 7.17 12.25 3.04
C ARG A 153 6.45 11.47 4.13
N VAL A 154 6.55 10.15 4.08
CA VAL A 154 6.14 9.27 5.19
C VAL A 154 6.69 9.87 6.50
N PRO A 155 5.86 10.01 7.56
CA PRO A 155 6.32 10.57 8.83
C PRO A 155 7.54 9.82 9.35
N GLU A 156 8.51 10.55 9.89
CA GLU A 156 9.80 9.98 10.33
C GLU A 156 9.62 8.86 11.36
N THR A 157 8.59 8.98 12.20
CA THR A 157 8.18 8.00 13.22
C THR A 157 7.74 6.67 12.64
N LEU A 158 7.28 6.63 11.39
CA LEU A 158 6.94 5.41 10.66
C LEU A 158 8.07 4.99 9.72
N ARG A 159 8.72 5.94 9.05
CA ARG A 159 9.78 5.68 8.07
C ARG A 159 10.99 4.97 8.67
N ARG A 160 11.50 5.44 9.82
CA ARG A 160 12.67 4.84 10.47
C ARG A 160 12.49 3.37 10.87
N PRO A 161 11.44 3.01 11.64
CA PRO A 161 11.23 1.61 12.00
C PRO A 161 10.97 0.74 10.77
N HIS A 162 10.25 1.24 9.75
CA HIS A 162 10.03 0.50 8.50
C HIS A 162 11.32 0.19 7.75
N GLU A 163 12.21 1.16 7.59
CA GLU A 163 13.54 0.94 7.00
C GLU A 163 14.38 -0.05 7.82
N ALA A 164 14.30 0.03 9.15
CA ALA A 164 15.01 -0.89 10.03
C ALA A 164 14.47 -2.33 9.92
N LEU A 165 13.15 -2.52 9.83
CA LEU A 165 12.51 -3.81 9.61
C LEU A 165 13.02 -4.44 8.31
N HIS A 166 12.95 -3.71 7.19
CA HIS A 166 13.37 -4.24 5.88
C HIS A 166 14.87 -4.55 5.83
N ARG A 167 15.70 -3.77 6.52
CA ARG A 167 17.12 -4.10 6.69
C ARG A 167 17.31 -5.41 7.44
N ARG A 168 16.64 -5.58 8.59
CA ARG A 168 16.74 -6.81 9.40
C ARG A 168 16.22 -8.05 8.67
N LEU A 169 15.09 -7.93 7.96
CA LEU A 169 14.56 -8.99 7.10
C LEU A 169 15.59 -9.44 6.07
N THR A 170 16.27 -8.48 5.43
CA THR A 170 17.33 -8.77 4.45
C THR A 170 18.53 -9.46 5.11
N GLU A 171 18.95 -9.02 6.30
CA GLU A 171 20.06 -9.60 7.06
C GLU A 171 19.83 -11.08 7.41
N VAL A 172 18.59 -11.49 7.65
CA VAL A 172 18.22 -12.90 7.89
C VAL A 172 17.84 -13.67 6.62
N GLY A 173 18.01 -13.06 5.44
CA GLY A 173 17.76 -13.68 4.14
C GLY A 173 16.29 -13.80 3.76
N VAL A 174 15.40 -13.02 4.39
CA VAL A 174 13.96 -12.98 4.06
C VAL A 174 13.71 -11.94 2.97
N THR A 175 13.13 -12.40 1.85
CA THR A 175 12.70 -11.52 0.76
C THR A 175 11.36 -10.89 1.09
N ALA A 176 11.30 -9.55 1.07
CA ALA A 176 10.06 -8.79 1.18
C ALA A 176 9.61 -8.25 -0.19
N PHE A 177 8.30 -8.08 -0.36
CA PHE A 177 7.71 -7.53 -1.57
C PHE A 177 8.09 -6.06 -1.75
N ASN A 178 8.65 -5.70 -2.90
CA ASN A 178 9.07 -4.34 -3.24
C ASN A 178 7.98 -3.28 -3.04
N TYR A 179 6.72 -3.63 -3.32
CA TYR A 179 5.57 -2.73 -3.13
C TYR A 179 5.45 -2.19 -1.69
N TYR A 180 5.78 -3.02 -0.69
CA TYR A 180 5.82 -2.62 0.72
C TYR A 180 7.23 -2.25 1.19
N GLY A 181 8.21 -2.19 0.28
CA GLY A 181 9.58 -1.80 0.56
C GLY A 181 9.72 -0.28 0.76
N PRO A 182 10.81 0.19 1.41
CA PRO A 182 10.94 1.60 1.82
C PRO A 182 10.77 2.64 0.71
N ARG A 183 11.08 2.29 -0.54
CA ARG A 183 10.96 3.19 -1.69
C ARG A 183 9.52 3.42 -2.16
N TRP A 184 8.64 2.44 -1.98
CA TRP A 184 7.29 2.43 -2.56
C TRP A 184 6.18 2.51 -1.49
N TRP A 185 6.58 2.47 -0.22
CA TRP A 185 5.65 2.36 0.90
C TRP A 185 4.84 3.64 1.10
N ASN A 186 3.54 3.52 0.87
CA ASN A 186 2.54 4.48 1.30
C ASN A 186 1.79 3.86 2.48
N PRO A 187 2.16 4.10 3.76
CA PRO A 187 1.40 3.61 4.90
C PRO A 187 -0.05 4.09 4.81
N HIS A 188 -1.01 3.19 4.97
CA HIS A 188 -2.41 3.50 4.86
C HIS A 188 -3.26 2.49 5.62
N VAL A 189 -4.45 2.92 6.04
CA VAL A 189 -5.51 2.06 6.55
C VAL A 189 -6.56 1.96 5.47
N THR A 190 -6.70 0.78 4.86
CA THR A 190 -7.71 0.55 3.83
C THR A 190 -9.10 0.63 4.43
N MET A 191 -9.93 1.53 3.91
CA MET A 191 -11.31 1.70 4.36
C MET A 191 -12.30 1.13 3.37
N GLY A 192 -12.05 1.34 2.07
CA GLY A 192 -12.81 0.74 0.97
C GLY A 192 -11.90 -0.02 0.02
N TYR A 193 -12.41 -1.13 -0.51
CA TYR A 193 -11.68 -2.02 -1.42
C TYR A 193 -12.60 -2.47 -2.55
N GLN A 194 -12.06 -2.53 -3.77
CA GLN A 194 -12.84 -2.73 -5.00
C GLN A 194 -13.96 -1.67 -5.16
N VAL A 195 -13.68 -0.43 -4.75
CA VAL A 195 -14.63 0.68 -4.90
C VAL A 195 -14.81 1.03 -6.38
N PRO A 196 -16.05 0.96 -6.91
CA PRO A 196 -16.34 1.35 -8.30
C PRO A 196 -15.91 2.79 -8.59
N PRO A 197 -15.38 3.10 -9.79
CA PRO A 197 -14.90 4.43 -10.16
C PRO A 197 -15.85 5.58 -9.79
N GLU A 198 -17.14 5.40 -10.03
CA GLU A 198 -18.22 6.36 -9.78
C GLU A 198 -18.45 6.65 -8.28
N LEU A 199 -17.96 5.79 -7.37
CA LEU A 199 -18.09 5.95 -5.92
C LEU A 199 -16.81 6.46 -5.25
N ARG A 200 -15.66 6.45 -5.94
CA ARG A 200 -14.35 6.75 -5.33
C ARG A 200 -14.25 8.16 -4.76
N GLY A 201 -14.68 9.17 -5.53
CA GLY A 201 -14.65 10.57 -5.08
C GLY A 201 -15.49 10.78 -3.82
N ARG A 202 -16.73 10.27 -3.83
CA ARG A 202 -17.63 10.31 -2.67
C ARG A 202 -17.04 9.59 -1.45
N ALA A 203 -16.35 8.47 -1.64
CA ALA A 203 -15.74 7.74 -0.55
C ALA A 203 -14.56 8.50 0.07
N VAL A 204 -13.75 9.18 -0.74
CA VAL A 204 -12.66 10.05 -0.26
C VAL A 204 -13.21 11.25 0.51
N GLU A 205 -14.24 11.91 0.00
CA GLU A 205 -14.93 13.02 0.68
C GLU A 205 -15.50 12.57 2.03
N PHE A 206 -16.19 11.42 2.05
CA PHE A 206 -16.72 10.86 3.29
C PHE A 206 -15.62 10.65 4.35
N LEU A 207 -14.47 10.13 3.94
CA LEU A 207 -13.33 9.90 4.84
C LEU A 207 -12.60 11.20 5.22
N ALA A 208 -12.75 12.28 4.46
CA ALA A 208 -12.16 13.57 4.79
C ALA A 208 -12.76 14.18 6.06
N ASP A 209 -14.03 13.88 6.35
CA ASP A 209 -14.72 14.31 7.58
C ASP A 209 -14.27 13.53 8.84
N VAL A 210 -13.51 12.44 8.66
CA VAL A 210 -13.00 11.59 9.75
C VAL A 210 -11.62 12.04 10.23
N VAL A 211 -10.83 12.66 9.36
CA VAL A 211 -9.45 13.07 9.66
C VAL A 211 -9.38 14.51 10.19
N PRO A 212 -8.42 14.82 11.09
CA PRO A 212 -7.38 13.95 11.61
C PRO A 212 -7.89 12.94 12.65
N LEU A 213 -7.40 11.71 12.58
CA LEU A 213 -7.72 10.62 13.51
C LEU A 213 -6.44 10.04 14.09
N GLU A 214 -6.33 10.00 15.41
CA GLU A 214 -5.22 9.32 16.09
C GLU A 214 -5.63 7.88 16.43
N VAL A 215 -4.80 6.92 16.05
CA VAL A 215 -5.01 5.49 16.31
C VAL A 215 -3.86 4.94 17.16
N GLY A 216 -4.19 4.20 18.22
CA GLY A 216 -3.18 3.52 19.04
C GLY A 216 -2.67 2.27 18.33
N VAL A 217 -1.37 2.02 18.43
CA VAL A 217 -0.70 0.83 17.89
C VAL A 217 -0.57 -0.20 19.02
N MET A 218 -1.06 -1.40 18.75
CA MET A 218 -1.08 -2.55 19.67
C MET A 218 0.00 -3.59 19.34
N GLY A 219 0.69 -3.42 18.22
CA GLY A 219 1.83 -4.26 17.86
C GLY A 219 1.87 -4.69 16.41
N ILE A 220 2.57 -5.80 16.15
CA ILE A 220 2.70 -6.42 14.84
C ILE A 220 1.94 -7.75 14.83
N SER A 221 1.06 -7.92 13.85
CA SER A 221 0.45 -9.20 13.53
C SER A 221 0.97 -9.76 12.22
N VAL A 222 0.82 -11.07 12.09
CA VAL A 222 1.13 -11.84 10.90
C VAL A 222 -0.17 -12.39 10.34
N TRP A 223 -0.39 -12.23 9.04
CA TRP A 223 -1.43 -12.96 8.30
C TRP A 223 -0.80 -13.96 7.34
N CYS A 224 -1.29 -15.19 7.37
CA CYS A 224 -0.84 -16.30 6.55
C CYS A 224 -1.61 -16.31 5.22
N VAL A 225 -0.90 -16.05 4.13
CA VAL A 225 -1.42 -16.11 2.76
C VAL A 225 -1.87 -17.54 2.47
N GLY A 226 -3.11 -17.70 2.01
CA GLY A 226 -3.69 -18.97 1.56
C GLY A 226 -4.61 -19.65 2.56
N ASN A 227 -4.27 -19.67 3.86
CA ASN A 227 -5.15 -20.23 4.89
C ASN A 227 -5.88 -19.17 5.74
N GLY A 228 -5.48 -17.91 5.63
CA GLY A 228 -6.15 -16.77 6.25
C GLY A 228 -5.95 -16.64 7.76
N GLN A 229 -5.07 -17.44 8.38
CA GLN A 229 -4.81 -17.36 9.81
C GLN A 229 -4.08 -16.07 10.17
N THR A 230 -4.43 -15.49 11.32
CA THR A 230 -3.76 -14.31 11.88
C THR A 230 -3.28 -14.59 13.29
N TYR A 231 -2.10 -14.10 13.66
CA TYR A 231 -1.57 -14.16 15.02
C TYR A 231 -0.72 -12.92 15.33
N ALA A 232 -0.61 -12.58 16.62
CA ALA A 232 0.27 -11.53 17.09
C ALA A 232 1.72 -12.02 17.14
N LEU A 233 2.67 -11.19 16.70
CA LEU A 233 4.10 -11.46 16.70
C LEU A 233 4.87 -10.59 17.69
N TRP A 234 4.44 -9.34 17.90
CA TRP A 234 5.05 -8.38 18.83
C TRP A 234 3.97 -7.46 19.40
N PRO A 235 4.04 -7.08 20.69
CA PRO A 235 3.14 -6.10 21.32
C PRO A 235 3.56 -4.66 21.03
#